data_AF-A0A6A7K3B0-F1
#
_entry.id   AF-A0A6A7K3B0-F1
#
_cell.length_a   1.000
_cell.length_b   1.000
_cell.length_c   1.000
_cell.angle_alpha   90.00
_cell.angle_beta   90.00
_cell.angle_gamma   90.00
#
_symmetry.space_group_name_H-M   'P 1'
#
loop_
_entity.id
_entity.type
_entity.pdbx_description
1 polymer ?
#
loop_
_entity_poly.entity_id
_entity_poly.type
_entity_poly.pdbx_seq_one_letter_code
_entity_poly.pdbx_strand_id
1 'polypeptide(L)' 'MVENTKFITHMDILRMPSPEEEIIGKIGKWIASAKPDKDKIATIIFKKNTPTEILKLYDKNYDLIPFPAHKEYKIEK' A
#
# COMPACT_ATOMS: atom_id res chain seq x y z
N MET A 1 21.95 -15.21 4.79
CA MET A 1 20.67 -14.88 4.15
C MET A 1 19.59 -15.21 5.17
N VAL A 2 18.96 -14.21 5.77
CA VAL A 2 17.88 -14.44 6.73
C VAL A 2 16.66 -13.75 6.15
N GLU A 3 15.69 -14.56 5.71
CA GLU A 3 14.37 -14.10 5.35
C GLU A 3 13.77 -13.46 6.61
N ASN A 4 13.60 -12.14 6.56
CA ASN A 4 13.02 -11.38 7.64
C ASN A 4 11.48 -11.49 7.52
N THR A 5 10.96 -12.71 7.65
CA THR A 5 9.53 -12.97 7.76
C THR A 5 9.11 -12.46 9.13
N LYS A 6 8.55 -11.25 9.16
CA LYS A 6 8.03 -10.62 10.37
C LYS A 6 6.87 -11.48 10.90
N PHE A 7 7.16 -12.38 11.83
CA PHE A 7 6.14 -13.20 12.49
C PHE A 7 5.21 -12.27 13.28
N ILE A 8 3.98 -12.07 12.79
CA ILE A 8 2.95 -11.37 13.54
C ILE A 8 2.56 -12.26 14.73
N THR A 9 2.87 -11.80 15.94
CA THR A 9 2.53 -12.51 17.18
C THR A 9 1.08 -12.19 17.59
N HIS A 10 0.44 -13.00 18.43
CA HIS A 10 -0.90 -12.70 18.95
C HIS A 10 -0.99 -11.35 19.68
N MET A 11 0.12 -10.83 20.22
CA MET A 11 0.19 -9.52 20.87
C MET A 11 0.18 -8.36 19.86
N ASP A 12 0.61 -8.60 18.62
CA ASP A 12 0.55 -7.61 17.53
C ASP A 12 -0.89 -7.33 17.06
N ILE A 13 -1.83 -8.23 17.34
CA ILE A 13 -3.26 -8.03 17.00
C ILE A 13 -3.90 -7.00 17.95
N LEU A 14 -3.37 -6.87 19.17
CA LEU A 14 -3.89 -5.96 20.20
C LEU A 14 -3.15 -4.61 20.24
N ARG A 15 -2.09 -4.41 19.46
CA ARG A 15 -1.38 -3.13 19.44
C ARG A 15 -2.16 -2.11 18.62
N MET A 16 -2.19 -0.88 19.12
CA MET A 16 -2.71 0.26 18.36
C MET A 16 -1.86 0.40 17.08
N PRO A 17 -2.47 0.53 15.89
CA PRO A 17 -1.72 0.74 14.66
C PRO A 17 -0.92 2.04 14.76
N SER A 18 0.28 2.05 14.21
CA SER A 18 1.03 3.30 14.07
C SER A 18 0.30 4.24 13.09
N PRO A 19 0.56 5.56 13.14
CA PRO A 19 0.01 6.48 12.16
C PRO A 19 0.32 6.09 10.70
N GLU A 20 1.50 5.51 10.45
CA GLU A 20 1.91 5.02 9.13
C GLU A 20 1.07 3.81 8.70
N GLU A 21 0.83 2.85 9.61
CA GLU A 21 -0.02 1.69 9.35
C GLU A 21 -1.47 2.10 9.08
N GLU A 22 -1.97 3.13 9.77
CA GLU A 22 -3.29 3.70 9.47
C GLU A 22 -3.35 4.32 8.07
N ILE A 23 -2.30 5.03 7.64
CA ILE A 23 -2.22 5.63 6.30
C ILE A 23 -2.21 4.54 5.23
N ILE A 24 -1.36 3.52 5.38
CA ILE A 24 -1.28 2.39 4.45
C ILE A 24 -2.63 1.65 4.41
N GLY A 25 -3.26 1.44 5.57
CA GLY A 25 -4.58 0.82 5.66
C GLY A 25 -5.68 1.65 4.95
N LYS A 26 -5.64 2.98 5.06
CA LYS A 26 -6.57 3.88 4.35
C LYS A 26 -6.38 3.81 2.84
N ILE A 27 -5.15 3.85 2.35
CA ILE A 27 -4.82 3.74 0.92
C ILE A 27 -5.21 2.35 0.40
N GLY A 28 -4.81 1.29 1.11
CA GLY A 28 -5.01 -0.10 0.71
C GLY A 28 -6.46 -0.51 0.48
N LYS A 29 -7.41 0.08 1.22
CA LYS A 29 -8.86 -0.13 1.01
C LYS A 29 -9.34 0.26 -0.40
N TRP A 30 -8.63 1.17 -1.06
CA TRP A 30 -8.98 1.69 -2.38
C TRP A 30 -8.15 1.08 -3.51
N ILE A 31 -7.14 0.28 -3.20
CA ILE A 31 -6.38 -0.46 -4.20
C ILE A 31 -7.25 -1.63 -4.69
N ALA A 32 -7.50 -1.66 -6.00
CA ALA A 32 -8.20 -2.75 -6.67
C ALA A 32 -7.23 -3.90 -6.99
N SER A 33 -6.03 -3.56 -7.48
CA SER A 33 -4.95 -4.52 -7.68
C SER A 33 -3.59 -3.84 -7.67
N ALA A 34 -2.56 -4.62 -7.38
CA ALA A 34 -1.17 -4.24 -7.56
C ALA A 34 -0.52 -5.35 -8.40
N LYS A 35 -0.02 -4.98 -9.59
CA LYS A 35 0.58 -5.95 -10.52
C LYS A 35 2.05 -5.61 -10.72
N PRO A 36 2.99 -6.50 -10.34
CA PRO A 36 4.39 -6.31 -10.63
C PRO A 36 4.65 -6.39 -12.14
N ASP A 37 5.56 -5.56 -12.61
CA ASP A 37 6.11 -5.64 -13.97
C ASP A 37 7.30 -6.62 -14.04
N LYS A 38 8.03 -6.57 -15.16
CA LYS A 38 9.21 -7.41 -15.39
C LYS A 38 10.36 -7.11 -14.42
N ASP A 39 10.42 -5.89 -13.91
CA ASP A 39 11.43 -5.42 -12.96
C ASP A 39 11.00 -5.64 -11.51
N LYS A 40 9.88 -6.37 -11.29
CA LYS A 40 9.26 -6.65 -9.98
C LYS A 40 8.78 -5.37 -9.27
N ILE A 41 8.48 -4.32 -10.02
CA ILE A 41 7.94 -3.08 -9.50
C ILE A 41 6.42 -3.06 -9.76
N ALA A 42 5.63 -2.87 -8.71
CA ALA A 42 4.17 -2.93 -8.80
C ALA A 42 3.57 -1.64 -9.34
N THR A 43 2.77 -1.74 -10.41
CA THR A 43 1.81 -0.68 -10.74
C THR A 43 0.58 -0.81 -9.85
N ILE A 44 0.28 0.22 -9.07
CA ILE A 44 -0.95 0.29 -8.26
C ILE A 44 -2.13 0.68 -9.16
N ILE A 45 -3.21 -0.08 -9.07
CA ILE A 45 -4.48 0.22 -9.73
C ILE A 45 -5.52 0.51 -8.64
N PHE A 46 -6.00 1.74 -8.59
CA PHE A 46 -7.06 2.20 -7.69
C PHE A 46 -8.45 1.94 -8.27
N LYS A 47 -9.43 1.75 -7.39
CA LYS A 47 -10.85 1.60 -7.76
C LYS A 47 -11.36 2.85 -8.47
N LYS A 48 -12.32 2.70 -9.39
CA LYS A 48 -12.86 3.80 -10.21
C LYS A 48 -13.42 4.98 -9.42
N ASN A 49 -13.99 4.71 -8.25
CA ASN A 49 -14.60 5.69 -7.35
C ASN A 49 -13.66 6.16 -6.21
N THR A 50 -12.35 5.95 -6.36
CA THR A 50 -11.38 6.36 -5.35
C THR A 50 -11.41 7.87 -5.14
N PRO A 51 -11.61 8.37 -3.90
CA PRO A 51 -11.60 9.79 -3.62
C PRO A 51 -10.24 10.43 -3.93
N THR A 52 -10.25 11.64 -4.48
CA THR A 52 -9.03 12.39 -4.81
C THR A 52 -8.10 12.58 -3.60
N GLU A 53 -8.65 12.65 -2.39
CA GLU A 53 -7.86 12.74 -1.16
C GLU A 53 -6.99 11.51 -0.91
N ILE A 54 -7.47 10.32 -1.29
CA ILE A 54 -6.71 9.07 -1.17
C ILE A 54 -5.56 9.04 -2.17
N LEU A 55 -5.79 9.54 -3.39
CA LEU A 55 -4.75 9.67 -4.40
C LEU A 55 -3.64 10.64 -3.95
N LYS A 56 -4.03 11.81 -3.41
CA LYS A 56 -3.10 12.76 -2.81
C LYS A 56 -2.36 12.18 -1.61
N LEU A 57 -3.03 11.36 -0.80
CA LEU A 57 -2.42 10.69 0.34
C LEU A 57 -1.37 9.68 -0.12
N TYR A 58 -1.65 8.94 -1.19
CA TYR A 58 -0.70 8.04 -1.84
C TYR A 58 0.53 8.80 -2.35
N ASP A 59 0.35 9.87 -3.12
CA ASP A 59 1.48 10.66 -3.68
C ASP A 59 2.42 11.22 -2.60
N LYS A 60 1.85 11.61 -1.45
CA LYS A 60 2.60 12.16 -0.30
C LYS A 60 3.31 11.10 0.54
N ASN A 61 2.76 9.89 0.60
CA ASN A 61 3.22 8.81 1.49
C ASN A 61 3.66 7.57 0.72
N TYR A 62 4.04 7.75 -0.54
CA TYR A 62 4.45 6.68 -1.44
C TYR A 62 5.60 5.84 -0.85
N ASP A 63 6.50 6.47 -0.09
CA ASP A 63 7.63 5.79 0.54
C ASP A 63 7.22 4.82 1.66
N LEU A 64 5.97 4.91 2.15
CA LEU A 64 5.41 3.99 3.15
C LEU A 64 4.87 2.69 2.54
N ILE A 65 4.80 2.58 1.21
CA ILE A 65 4.28 1.37 0.57
C ILE A 65 5.23 0.20 0.85
N PRO A 66 4.75 -0.92 1.44
CA PRO A 66 5.62 -1.96 1.99
C PRO A 66 6.21 -2.90 0.93
N PHE A 67 6.14 -2.52 -0.35
CA PHE A 67 6.68 -3.27 -1.48
C PHE A 67 7.11 -2.31 -2.59
N PRO A 68 8.06 -2.71 -3.46
CA PRO A 68 8.44 -1.90 -4.62
C PRO A 68 7.22 -1.62 -5.50
N ALA A 69 6.83 -0.36 -5.57
CA ALA A 69 5.76 0.12 -6.44
C ALA A 69 6.31 1.16 -7.40
N HIS A 70 5.51 1.58 -8.38
CA HIS A 70 5.76 2.80 -9.14
C HIS A 70 5.03 3.95 -8.46
N LYS A 71 5.60 5.16 -8.49
CA LYS A 71 4.91 6.36 -8.00
C LYS A 71 3.66 6.68 -8.83
N GLU A 72 3.70 6.33 -10.11
CA GLU A 72 2.54 6.42 -10.99
C GLU A 72 1.51 5.33 -10.69
N TYR A 73 0.25 5.72 -10.69
CA TYR A 73 -0.89 4.82 -10.48
C TYR A 73 -1.87 4.89 -11.64
N LYS A 74 -2.72 3.87 -11.73
CA LYS A 74 -3.86 3.83 -12.66
C LYS A 74 -5.17 3.79 -11.89
N ILE A 75 -6.24 4.19 -12.54
CA ILE A 75 -7.61 4.05 -12.03
C ILE A 75 -8.33 3.04 -12.92
N GLU A 76 -9.13 2.14 -12.33
CA GLU A 76 -9.98 1.23 -13.08
C GLU A 76 -10.83 2.00 -14.10
N LYS A 77 -10.85 1.50 -15.34
CA LYS A 77 -11.63 2.08 -16.44
C LYS A 77 -13.10 1.73 -16.30
#